data_AF-A0A963R604-F1
#
_entry.id   AF-A0A963R604-F1
#
_cell.length_a   1.000
_cell.length_b   1.000
_cell.length_c   1.000
_cell.angle_alpha   90.00
_cell.angle_beta   90.00
_cell.angle_gamma   90.00
#
_symmetry.space_group_name_H-M   'P 1'
#
loop_
_entity.id
_entity.type
_entity.pdbx_description
1 polymer ?
#
loop_
_entity_poly.entity_id
_entity_poly.type
_entity_poly.pdbx_seq_one_letter_code
_entity_poly.pdbx_strand_id
1 'polypeptide(L)' 'MGKSSKSTTASHVLDRVLVLEMVRVTEAAAIAASNLIGRGDEKAADHAAVEAMRQAFDELYIDGTVVIGEGERDEAPML' A
#
# COMPACT_ATOMS: atom_id res chain seq x y z
N MET A 1 -30.18 -23.85 -21.97
CA MET A 1 -28.87 -23.23 -22.33
C MET A 1 -28.64 -22.06 -21.36
N GLY A 2 -27.69 -22.03 -20.43
CA GLY A 2 -26.38 -22.67 -20.38
C GLY A 2 -25.28 -21.60 -20.48
N LYS A 3 -25.21 -20.65 -19.54
CA LYS A 3 -24.01 -19.83 -19.29
C LYS A 3 -23.87 -19.55 -17.80
N SER A 4 -23.41 -20.55 -17.05
CA SER A 4 -22.80 -20.33 -15.74
C SER A 4 -21.31 -20.10 -15.97
N SER A 5 -20.93 -18.84 -16.14
CA SER A 5 -19.52 -18.43 -16.13
C SER A 5 -19.09 -18.38 -14.67
N LYS A 6 -18.66 -19.52 -14.13
CA LYS A 6 -17.89 -19.55 -12.88
C LYS A 6 -16.42 -19.32 -13.22
N SER A 7 -16.01 -18.05 -13.21
CA SER A 7 -14.62 -17.59 -13.08
C SER A 7 -14.54 -16.98 -11.68
N THR A 8 -13.62 -17.28 -10.75
CA THR A 8 -12.25 -17.79 -10.81
C THR A 8 -11.98 -18.49 -9.49
N THR A 9 -11.36 -19.67 -9.47
CA THR A 9 -10.87 -20.27 -8.21
C THR A 9 -9.55 -19.59 -7.86
N ALA A 10 -9.59 -18.49 -7.12
CA ALA A 10 -8.40 -17.92 -6.54
C ALA A 10 -7.94 -18.86 -5.41
N SER A 11 -6.89 -19.65 -5.67
CA SER A 11 -5.97 -20.02 -4.60
C SER A 11 -4.65 -20.51 -5.19
N HIS A 12 -3.59 -19.71 -5.03
CA HIS A 12 -2.21 -20.17 -4.87
C HIS A 12 -1.34 -19.06 -4.24
N VAL A 13 -1.36 -18.98 -2.91
CA VAL A 13 -0.41 -18.33 -1.96
C VAL A 13 -0.26 -16.80 -1.99
N LEU A 14 -0.01 -16.16 -3.12
CA LEU A 14 0.08 -14.71 -3.35
C LEU A 14 0.66 -14.59 -4.76
N ASP A 15 0.09 -13.76 -5.63
CA ASP A 15 0.67 -13.58 -6.95
C ASP A 15 2.12 -13.07 -6.81
N ARG A 16 3.07 -13.72 -7.48
CA ARG A 16 4.50 -13.35 -7.38
C ARG A 16 4.73 -11.90 -7.77
N VAL A 17 3.97 -11.39 -8.74
CA VAL A 17 3.99 -9.98 -9.13
C VAL A 17 3.56 -9.13 -7.94
N LEU A 18 2.42 -9.43 -7.32
CA LEU A 18 1.93 -8.70 -6.15
C LEU A 18 2.95 -8.68 -5.00
N VAL A 19 3.66 -9.78 -4.74
CA VAL A 19 4.72 -9.82 -3.72
C VAL A 19 5.86 -8.85 -4.05
N LEU A 20 6.30 -8.80 -5.32
CA LEU A 20 7.37 -7.91 -5.75
C LEU A 20 6.91 -6.44 -5.82
N GLU A 21 5.63 -6.19 -6.10
CA GLU A 21 5.01 -4.88 -6.01
C GLU A 21 5.00 -4.36 -4.57
N MET A 22 4.71 -5.22 -3.58
CA MET A 22 4.76 -4.83 -2.16
C MET A 22 6.15 -4.40 -1.71
N VAL A 23 7.22 -5.01 -2.25
CA VAL A 23 8.59 -4.53 -1.99
C VAL A 23 8.75 -3.09 -2.46
N ARG A 24 8.28 -2.76 -3.67
CA ARG A 24 8.32 -1.38 -4.20
C ARG A 24 7.55 -0.38 -3.34
N VAL A 25 6.40 -0.76 -2.80
CA VAL A 25 5.65 0.09 -1.85
C VAL A 25 6.51 0.41 -0.61
N THR A 26 7.15 -0.61 -0.02
CA THR A 26 8.02 -0.40 1.16
C THR A 26 9.27 0.40 0.84
N GLU A 27 9.86 0.22 -0.35
CA GLU A 27 11.01 0.99 -0.82
C GLU A 27 10.64 2.46 -1.03
N ALA A 28 9.50 2.75 -1.64
CA ALA A 28 9.00 4.11 -1.83
C ALA A 28 8.84 4.84 -0.49
N ALA A 29 8.22 4.18 0.49
CA ALA A 29 8.06 4.69 1.85
C ALA A 29 9.41 5.02 2.50
N ALA A 30 10.33 4.04 2.48
CA ALA A 30 11.63 4.16 3.12
C ALA A 30 12.49 5.26 2.46
N ILE A 31 12.49 5.35 1.13
CA ILE A 31 13.21 6.39 0.40
C ILE A 31 12.63 7.77 0.73
N ALA A 32 11.31 7.93 0.73
CA ALA A 32 10.66 9.21 1.06
C ALA A 32 11.02 9.67 2.49
N ALA A 33 10.86 8.78 3.48
CA ALA A 33 11.22 9.05 4.87
C ALA A 33 12.72 9.33 5.07
N SER A 34 13.59 8.66 4.28
CA SER A 34 15.04 8.77 4.45
C SER A 34 15.56 10.20 4.28
N ASN A 35 14.88 11.02 3.47
CA ASN A 35 15.21 12.43 3.26
C ASN A 35 15.14 13.27 4.55
N LEU A 36 14.41 12.78 5.55
CA LEU A 36 14.14 13.45 6.83
C LEU A 36 14.93 12.88 8.01
N ILE A 37 15.80 11.88 7.78
CA ILE A 37 16.66 11.30 8.82
C ILE A 37 17.52 12.40 9.48
N GLY A 38 17.53 12.40 10.81
CA GLY A 38 18.33 13.33 11.62
C GLY A 38 17.77 14.76 11.70
N ARG A 39 16.59 15.04 11.13
CA ARG A 39 15.98 16.38 11.15
C ARG A 39 15.12 16.65 12.39
N GLY A 40 14.81 15.63 13.18
CA GLY A 40 13.99 15.77 14.39
C GLY A 40 12.51 16.08 14.13
N ASP A 41 12.05 15.90 12.88
CA ASP A 41 10.67 16.15 12.47
C ASP A 41 9.98 14.83 12.12
N GLU A 42 9.47 14.16 13.16
CA GLU A 42 8.77 12.87 13.06
C GLU A 42 7.54 12.96 12.17
N LYS A 43 6.70 13.98 12.35
CA LYS A 43 5.44 14.13 11.61
C LYS A 43 5.67 14.31 10.12
N ALA A 44 6.69 15.09 9.74
CA ALA A 44 7.04 15.25 8.33
C ALA A 44 7.62 13.95 7.73
N ALA A 45 8.40 13.19 8.50
CA ALA A 45 8.91 11.88 8.07
C ALA A 45 7.79 10.85 7.86
N ASP A 46 6.85 10.78 8.80
CA ASP A 46 5.69 9.89 8.75
C ASP A 46 4.79 10.22 7.56
N HIS A 47 4.41 11.50 7.43
CA HIS A 47 3.61 11.98 6.30
C HIS A 47 4.25 11.69 4.94
N ALA A 48 5.57 11.89 4.81
CA ALA A 48 6.29 11.60 3.58
C ALA A 48 6.29 10.09 3.24
N ALA A 49 6.41 9.22 4.24
CA ALA A 49 6.37 7.77 4.05
C ALA A 49 4.98 7.30 3.60
N VAL A 50 3.94 7.78 4.28
CA VAL A 50 2.54 7.40 4.05
C VAL A 50 2.07 7.88 2.69
N GLU A 51 2.38 9.11 2.31
CA GLU A 51 2.02 9.63 0.98
C GLU A 51 2.66 8.78 -0.13
N ALA A 52 3.95 8.45 0.01
CA ALA A 52 4.64 7.62 -0.97
C ALA A 52 4.07 6.20 -1.03
N MET A 53 3.72 5.59 0.12
CA MET A 53 3.04 4.29 0.15
C MET A 53 1.67 4.37 -0.52
N ARG A 54 0.88 5.40 -0.23
CA ARG A 54 -0.47 5.57 -0.76
C ARG A 54 -0.45 5.68 -2.29
N GLN A 55 0.44 6.51 -2.82
CA GLN A 55 0.67 6.64 -4.26
C GLN A 55 1.11 5.31 -4.89
N ALA A 56 2.04 4.58 -4.26
CA ALA A 56 2.50 3.29 -4.75
C ALA A 56 1.38 2.23 -4.71
N PHE A 57 0.50 2.23 -3.70
CA PHE A 57 -0.66 1.35 -3.65
C PHE A 57 -1.68 1.64 -4.75
N ASP A 58 -1.90 2.91 -5.11
CA ASP A 58 -2.83 3.31 -6.18
C ASP A 58 -2.41 2.81 -7.58
N GLU A 59 -1.15 2.43 -7.76
CA GLU A 59 -0.65 1.84 -9.02
C GLU A 59 -0.88 0.33 -9.11
N LEU A 60 -1.25 -0.32 -8.01
CA LEU A 60 -1.37 -1.78 -7.97
C LEU A 60 -2.73 -2.25 -8.48
N TYR A 61 -2.73 -3.32 -9.29
CA TYR A 61 -3.95 -3.97 -9.74
C TYR A 61 -4.52 -4.89 -8.64
N ILE A 62 -5.06 -4.29 -7.59
CA ILE A 62 -5.68 -4.97 -6.45
C ILE A 62 -6.99 -4.29 -6.04
N ASP A 63 -7.86 -5.06 -5.40
CA ASP A 63 -8.98 -4.55 -4.61
C ASP A 63 -8.66 -4.82 -3.14
N GLY A 64 -7.91 -3.88 -2.55
CA GLY A 64 -7.37 -3.99 -1.20
C GLY A 64 -8.12 -3.10 -0.21
N THR A 65 -8.28 -3.57 1.02
CA THR A 65 -8.83 -2.77 2.12
C THR A 65 -7.76 -2.58 3.19
N VAL A 66 -7.49 -1.33 3.57
CA VAL A 66 -6.66 -1.06 4.73
C VAL A 66 -7.44 -1.42 5.98
N VAL A 67 -6.95 -2.42 6.70
CA VAL A 67 -7.54 -2.88 7.97
C VAL A 67 -6.71 -2.47 9.19
N ILE A 68 -5.49 -1.99 8.96
CA ILE A 68 -4.56 -1.40 9.93
C ILE A 68 -3.85 -0.26 9.19
N GLY A 69 -4.00 0.97 9.68
CA GLY A 69 -3.48 2.19 9.06
C GLY A 69 -2.99 3.21 10.10
N GLU A 70 -2.86 4.47 9.70
CA GLU A 70 -2.39 5.58 10.56
C GLU A 70 -3.41 5.97 11.65
N GLY A 71 -4.68 5.62 11.47
CA GLY A 71 -5.74 5.93 12.42
C GLY A 71 -7.14 5.71 11.86
N GLU A 72 -8.15 6.19 12.59
CA GLU A 72 -9.52 6.26 12.07
C GLU A 72 -9.59 7.20 10.87
N ARG A 73 -10.50 6.95 9.92
CA ARG A 73 -10.58 7.71 8.66
C ARG A 73 -10.79 9.22 8.84
N ASP A 74 -11.36 9.62 9.97
CA ASP A 74 -11.59 11.03 10.30
C ASP A 74 -10.33 11.73 10.85
N GLU A 75 -9.35 10.97 11.34
CA GLU A 75 -8.11 11.45 11.95
C GLU A 75 -6.88 11.23 11.05
N ALA A 76 -6.96 10.24 10.16
CA ALA A 76 -5.93 9.84 9.20
C ALA A 76 -6.49 9.84 7.76
N PRO A 77 -6.15 10.84 6.93
CA PRO A 77 -6.77 11.00 5.62
C PRO A 77 -6.22 10.09 4.52
N MET A 78 -5.12 9.36 4.75
CA MET A 78 -4.34 8.76 3.66
C MET A 78 -4.21 7.24 3.72
N LEU A 79 -3.88 6.64 4.87
CA LEU A 79 -3.79 5.18 5.04
C LEU A 79 -4.53 4.67 6.27
#